data_AF-A0A536HZG8-F1
#
_entry.id   AF-A0A536HZG8-F1
#
_cell.length_a   1.000
_cell.length_b   1.000
_cell.length_c   1.000
_cell.angle_alpha   90.00
_cell.angle_beta   90.00
_cell.angle_gamma   90.00
#
_symmetry.space_group_name_H-M   'P 1'
#
loop_
_entity.id
_entity.type
_entity.pdbx_description
1 polymer ?
#
loop_
_entity_poly.entity_id
_entity_poly.type
_entity_poly.pdbx_seq_one_letter_code
_entity_poly.pdbx_strand_id
1 'polypeptide(L)'
;MANLNDSAQLEALLHLQRELALEADIDRVLTRIVDTTKRMLDCERATLYVIDRGKNELWSRVLTESELTEIRLPLDGRSLAAEVARAGQLLRIDAPYEDPRFDPSVDARSGFRTRSMLVTPIDARDRRRLGVLQAVNDHEGTFQEDDERLIQALAGSAGVALEYVQLSEELAAERLRVVKVAEEERHRLARDLHDGVAQTMANAAISIELVARRAVDDVPGALADLVALRARLIDSQQGLRDILFALRPLALEDGGLPAAVAALAKRIDGQNGSHVGTRRVESQRRLGPEVEAGAFTVIREAANNAIKTGRATRVDLDLYDEGNAVIAVVEDDGKGFDVAAVLENYAKRGSLGLLQMRESARLIGAQLSLDSSPGQGTRVRLRIPTQ
;
A
#
# COMPACT_ATOMS: atom_id res chain seq x y z
N MET A 1 17.60 47.55 3.73
CA MET A 1 16.35 47.86 4.47
C MET A 1 16.53 47.23 5.85
N ALA A 2 16.08 47.86 6.94
CA ALA A 2 16.42 47.41 8.29
C ALA A 2 16.02 45.95 8.55
N ASN A 3 16.95 45.17 9.10
CA ASN A 3 16.74 43.83 9.67
C ASN A 3 15.37 43.76 10.37
N LEU A 4 14.52 42.82 9.95
CA LEU A 4 13.24 42.56 10.61
C LEU A 4 13.51 42.19 12.07
N ASN A 5 13.00 42.96 13.03
CA ASN A 5 13.04 42.60 14.46
C ASN A 5 12.49 41.17 14.66
N ASP A 6 13.01 40.42 15.65
CA ASP A 6 12.64 39.03 15.96
C ASP A 6 11.11 38.76 15.95
N SER A 7 10.32 39.74 16.41
CA SER A 7 8.84 39.66 16.40
C SER A 7 8.26 39.57 14.98
N ALA A 8 8.80 40.33 14.03
CA ALA A 8 8.33 40.34 12.65
C ALA A 8 8.77 39.08 11.88
N GLN A 9 9.95 38.52 12.21
CA GLN A 9 10.39 37.23 11.67
C GLN A 9 9.50 36.08 12.17
N LEU A 10 9.17 36.08 13.46
CA LEU A 10 8.27 35.08 14.06
C LEU A 10 6.85 35.18 13.47
N GLU A 11 6.32 36.39 13.30
CA GLU A 11 5.02 36.60 12.63
C GLU A 11 5.03 36.09 11.19
N ALA A 12 6.11 36.34 10.43
CA ALA A 12 6.23 35.83 9.07
C ALA A 12 6.24 34.29 9.02
N LEU A 13 6.95 33.63 9.94
CA LEU A 13 6.96 32.17 10.05
C LEU A 13 5.59 31.61 10.45
N LEU A 14 4.91 32.21 11.42
CA LEU A 14 3.57 31.79 11.83
C LEU A 14 2.54 31.99 10.74
N HIS A 15 2.63 33.11 10.00
CA HIS A 15 1.77 33.38 8.86
C HIS A 15 1.99 32.35 7.75
N LEU A 16 3.26 32.05 7.42
CA LEU A 16 3.60 30.98 6.48
C LEU A 16 2.98 29.67 6.93
N GLN A 17 3.19 29.22 8.17
CA GLN A 17 2.62 27.95 8.66
C GLN A 17 1.11 27.87 8.54
N ARG A 18 0.39 28.97 8.82
CA ARG A 18 -1.07 29.02 8.69
C ARG A 18 -1.51 28.94 7.23
N GLU A 19 -0.82 29.61 6.32
CA GLU A 19 -1.10 29.53 4.88
C GLU A 19 -0.80 28.13 4.34
N LEU A 20 0.32 27.53 4.75
CA LEU A 20 0.69 26.17 4.36
C LEU A 20 -0.36 25.13 4.79
N ALA A 21 -1.01 25.34 5.94
CA ALA A 21 -2.06 24.45 6.43
C ALA A 21 -3.37 24.53 5.60
N LEU A 22 -3.56 25.58 4.81
CA LEU A 22 -4.80 25.85 4.06
C LEU A 22 -4.64 25.67 2.54
N GLU A 23 -3.42 25.62 2.04
CA GLU A 23 -3.12 25.46 0.62
C GLU A 23 -3.06 23.98 0.24
N ALA A 24 -3.88 23.58 -0.74
CA ALA A 24 -3.95 22.20 -1.21
C ALA A 24 -2.93 21.89 -2.31
N ASP A 25 -2.46 22.91 -3.03
CA ASP A 25 -1.49 22.80 -4.10
C ASP A 25 -0.06 22.86 -3.55
N ILE A 26 0.66 21.74 -3.62
CA ILE A 26 2.01 21.67 -3.08
C ILE A 26 2.99 22.58 -3.81
N ASP A 27 2.85 22.75 -5.12
CA ASP A 27 3.82 23.55 -5.86
C ASP A 27 3.67 25.03 -5.46
N ARG A 28 2.46 25.46 -5.08
CA ARG A 28 2.23 26.77 -4.44
C ARG A 28 2.84 26.86 -3.05
N VAL A 29 2.68 25.82 -2.22
CA VAL A 29 3.32 25.73 -0.89
C VAL A 29 4.84 25.88 -1.00
N LEU A 30 5.48 25.10 -1.86
CA LEU A 30 6.94 25.14 -2.06
C LEU A 30 7.38 26.51 -2.61
N THR A 31 6.64 27.07 -3.56
CA THR A 31 6.90 28.42 -4.10
C THR A 31 6.87 29.47 -2.99
N ARG A 32 5.84 29.42 -2.13
CA ARG A 32 5.68 30.34 -1.00
C ARG A 32 6.84 30.23 0.00
N ILE A 33 7.31 29.01 0.26
CA ILE A 33 8.46 28.77 1.16
C ILE A 33 9.73 29.39 0.55
N VAL A 34 9.99 29.19 -0.73
CA VAL A 34 11.17 29.75 -1.41
C VAL A 34 11.09 31.29 -1.48
N ASP A 35 9.93 31.85 -1.79
CA ASP A 35 9.73 33.32 -1.79
C ASP A 35 9.90 33.92 -0.39
N THR A 36 9.45 33.21 0.64
CA THR A 36 9.63 33.63 2.03
C THR A 36 11.09 33.51 2.45
N THR A 37 11.79 32.48 1.99
CA THR A 37 13.25 32.31 2.16
C THR A 37 13.99 33.52 1.56
N LYS A 38 13.69 33.88 0.31
CA LYS A 38 14.28 35.04 -0.37
C LYS A 38 14.07 36.34 0.40
N ARG A 39 12.85 36.58 0.90
CA ARG A 39 12.50 37.81 1.63
C ARG A 39 13.08 37.87 3.04
N MET A 40 13.07 36.77 3.78
CA MET A 40 13.52 36.76 5.18
C MET A 40 15.04 36.83 5.31
N LEU A 41 15.77 36.22 4.36
CA LEU A 41 17.23 36.21 4.31
C LEU A 41 17.81 37.36 3.47
N ASP A 42 16.95 38.28 3.00
CA ASP A 42 17.28 39.37 2.07
C ASP A 42 18.31 38.98 1.00
N CYS A 43 18.02 37.92 0.23
CA CYS A 43 18.95 37.40 -0.77
C CYS A 43 18.44 37.57 -2.22
N GLU A 44 19.34 37.54 -3.20
CA GLU A 44 18.97 37.73 -4.60
C GLU A 44 18.18 36.53 -5.16
N ARG A 45 18.55 35.30 -4.77
CA ARG A 45 17.90 34.07 -5.24
C ARG A 45 17.77 33.02 -4.15
N ALA A 46 16.66 32.29 -4.20
CA ALA A 46 16.47 31.07 -3.45
C ALA A 46 16.08 29.92 -4.39
N THR A 47 16.46 28.69 -4.04
CA THR A 47 16.19 27.50 -4.82
C THR A 47 15.90 26.33 -3.91
N LEU A 48 14.84 25.59 -4.24
CA LEU A 48 14.51 24.33 -3.59
C LEU A 48 14.76 23.18 -4.56
N TYR A 49 15.69 22.31 -4.19
CA TYR A 49 16.01 21.09 -4.89
C TYR A 49 15.33 19.90 -4.23
N VAL A 50 14.80 18.98 -5.04
CA VAL A 50 14.30 17.68 -4.59
C VAL A 50 15.27 16.60 -5.04
N ILE A 51 15.53 15.61 -4.17
CA ILE A 51 16.37 14.45 -4.50
C ILE A 51 15.55 13.42 -5.27
N ASP A 52 15.99 13.10 -6.48
CA ASP A 52 15.55 11.92 -7.22
C ASP A 52 16.62 10.82 -7.08
N ARG A 53 16.37 9.88 -6.16
CA ARG A 53 17.29 8.75 -5.92
C ARG A 53 17.29 7.75 -7.07
N GLY A 54 16.23 7.67 -7.87
CA GLY A 54 16.14 6.75 -9.00
C GLY A 54 17.04 7.18 -10.15
N LYS A 55 17.19 8.49 -10.35
CA LYS A 55 18.07 9.08 -11.36
C LYS A 55 19.42 9.56 -10.82
N ASN A 56 19.63 9.47 -9.52
CA ASN A 56 20.83 9.97 -8.83
C ASN A 56 21.08 11.47 -9.10
N GLU A 57 20.03 12.30 -9.02
CA GLU A 57 20.11 13.73 -9.30
C GLU A 57 19.33 14.59 -8.28
N LEU A 58 19.75 15.85 -8.16
CA LEU A 58 18.97 16.94 -7.59
C LEU A 58 18.33 17.69 -8.75
N TRP A 59 17.03 17.95 -8.67
CA TRP A 59 16.34 18.80 -9.64
C TRP A 59 15.64 19.95 -8.93
N SER A 60 15.74 21.16 -9.50
CA SER A 60 15.14 22.37 -8.94
C SER A 60 13.63 22.33 -9.16
N ARG A 61 12.87 22.08 -8.10
CA ARG A 61 11.41 22.09 -8.16
C ARG A 61 10.85 23.51 -8.13
N VAL A 62 11.55 24.41 -7.43
CA VAL A 62 11.23 25.83 -7.38
C VAL A 62 12.52 26.64 -7.43
N LEU A 63 12.53 27.68 -8.27
CA LEU A 63 13.64 28.61 -8.46
C LEU A 63 13.08 30.03 -8.62
N THR A 64 13.55 30.98 -7.81
CA THR A 64 13.14 32.39 -7.94
C THR A 64 13.90 33.11 -9.05
N GLU A 65 13.18 33.88 -9.88
CA GLU A 65 13.72 34.89 -10.81
C GLU A 65 15.00 34.46 -11.57
N SER A 66 14.84 33.51 -12.48
CA SER A 66 15.88 33.01 -13.38
C SER A 66 15.35 32.87 -14.81
N GLU A 67 16.21 33.09 -15.82
CA GLU A 67 15.91 32.73 -17.22
C GLU A 67 15.86 31.20 -17.42
N LEU A 68 16.39 30.44 -16.48
CA LEU A 68 16.34 28.98 -16.48
C LEU A 68 15.01 28.50 -15.88
N THR A 69 14.32 27.63 -16.60
CA THR A 69 13.12 26.94 -16.11
C THR A 69 13.43 25.79 -15.15
N GLU A 70 14.59 25.15 -15.30
CA GLU A 70 14.98 23.98 -14.52
C GLU A 70 16.51 23.85 -14.41
N ILE A 71 16.99 23.46 -13.23
CA ILE A 71 18.39 23.14 -12.92
C ILE A 71 18.42 21.68 -12.46
N ARG A 72 19.29 20.87 -13.08
CA ARG A 72 19.56 19.49 -12.66
C ARG A 72 21.03 19.31 -12.37
N LEU A 73 21.33 18.70 -11.23
CA LEU A 73 22.68 18.52 -10.71
C LEU A 73 22.86 17.03 -10.32
N PRO A 74 23.93 16.36 -10.77
CA PRO A 74 24.21 15.00 -10.33
C PRO A 74 24.39 14.94 -8.80
N LEU A 75 23.77 13.95 -8.14
CA LEU A 75 23.82 13.82 -6.69
C LEU A 75 25.22 13.45 -6.18
N ASP A 76 26.04 12.82 -7.02
CA ASP A 76 27.47 12.52 -6.84
C ASP A 76 28.39 13.57 -7.46
N GLY A 77 27.80 14.59 -8.10
CA GLY A 77 28.52 15.65 -8.78
C GLY A 77 29.16 16.68 -7.85
N ARG A 78 29.99 17.53 -8.46
CA ARG A 78 30.55 18.73 -7.83
C ARG A 78 29.46 19.80 -7.77
N SER A 79 28.91 20.02 -6.60
CA SER A 79 27.99 21.13 -6.30
C SER A 79 27.85 21.25 -4.79
N LEU A 80 27.76 22.47 -4.26
CA LEU A 80 27.49 22.71 -2.84
C LEU A 80 26.11 22.15 -2.43
N ALA A 81 25.10 22.20 -3.31
CA ALA A 81 23.81 21.58 -3.05
C ALA A 81 23.92 20.04 -2.98
N ALA A 82 24.69 19.43 -3.89
CA ALA A 82 24.93 17.98 -3.86
C ALA A 82 25.74 17.56 -2.62
N GLU A 83 26.70 18.38 -2.18
CA GLU A 83 27.45 18.16 -0.95
C GLU A 83 26.52 18.16 0.27
N VAL A 84 25.64 19.15 0.40
CA VAL A 84 24.66 19.20 1.49
C VAL A 84 23.67 18.02 1.42
N ALA A 85 23.24 17.64 0.22
CA ALA A 85 22.37 16.47 0.05
C ALA A 85 23.04 15.17 0.55
N ARG A 86 24.35 15.01 0.37
CA ARG A 86 25.10 13.84 0.85
C ARG A 86 25.45 13.94 2.33
N ALA A 87 26.09 15.03 2.74
CA ALA A 87 26.64 15.20 4.08
C ALA A 87 25.59 15.55 5.14
N GLY A 88 24.54 16.29 4.76
CA GLY A 88 23.48 16.71 5.68
C GLY A 88 23.85 17.81 6.64
N GLN A 89 24.89 18.57 6.31
CA GLN A 89 25.36 19.67 7.10
C GLN A 89 25.05 20.96 6.34
N LEU A 90 24.58 21.96 7.06
CA LEU A 90 24.43 23.31 6.52
C LEU A 90 25.81 23.82 6.10
N LEU A 91 25.87 24.49 4.94
CA LEU A 91 27.05 25.16 4.44
C LEU A 91 26.76 26.65 4.27
N ARG A 92 27.56 27.48 4.93
CA ARG A 92 27.63 28.93 4.73
C ARG A 92 28.96 29.26 4.06
N ILE A 93 28.90 29.80 2.85
CA ILE A 93 30.07 30.01 1.98
C ILE A 93 30.09 31.47 1.53
N ASP A 94 31.13 32.20 1.96
CA ASP A 94 31.27 33.63 1.70
C ASP A 94 31.96 33.94 0.37
N ALA A 95 32.66 32.96 -0.22
CA ALA A 95 33.34 33.09 -1.51
C ALA A 95 33.24 31.78 -2.34
N PRO A 96 32.09 31.50 -2.98
CA PRO A 96 31.85 30.23 -3.67
C PRO A 96 32.88 29.89 -4.77
N TYR A 97 33.40 30.89 -5.48
CA TYR A 97 34.43 30.68 -6.52
C TYR A 97 35.80 30.22 -5.97
N GLU A 98 36.04 30.36 -4.68
CA GLU A 98 37.24 29.87 -4.00
C GLU A 98 37.02 28.48 -3.38
N ASP A 99 35.77 28.02 -3.28
CA ASP A 99 35.44 26.69 -2.76
C ASP A 99 35.58 25.62 -3.86
N PRO A 100 36.44 24.59 -3.69
CA PRO A 100 36.66 23.56 -4.70
C PRO A 100 35.42 22.70 -4.99
N ARG A 101 34.39 22.75 -4.14
CA ARG A 101 33.12 22.02 -4.29
C ARG A 101 32.09 22.79 -5.11
N PHE A 102 32.31 24.08 -5.36
CA PHE A 102 31.42 24.91 -6.17
C PHE A 102 31.57 24.58 -7.67
N ASP A 103 30.45 24.59 -8.40
CA ASP A 103 30.44 24.40 -9.84
C ASP A 103 29.88 25.65 -10.56
N PRO A 104 30.71 26.41 -11.29
CA PRO A 104 30.29 27.67 -11.92
C PRO A 104 29.48 27.47 -13.21
N SER A 105 29.16 26.23 -13.61
CA SER A 105 28.46 25.92 -14.86
C SER A 105 27.05 26.54 -14.92
N VAL A 106 26.35 26.60 -13.78
CA VAL A 106 25.02 27.20 -13.67
C VAL A 106 25.08 28.73 -13.80
N ASP A 107 26.07 29.36 -13.18
CA ASP A 107 26.34 30.80 -13.29
C ASP A 107 26.68 31.17 -14.74
N ALA A 108 27.56 30.41 -15.39
CA ALA A 108 27.95 30.61 -16.78
C ALA A 108 26.76 30.53 -17.75
N ARG A 109 25.79 29.64 -17.48
CA ARG A 109 24.58 29.48 -18.30
C ARG A 109 23.52 30.55 -18.05
N SER A 110 23.41 31.06 -16.83
CA SER A 110 22.38 32.02 -16.43
C SER A 110 22.85 33.48 -16.47
N GLY A 111 24.14 33.72 -16.69
CA GLY A 111 24.75 35.06 -16.58
C GLY A 111 24.79 35.60 -15.16
N PHE A 112 24.41 34.79 -14.17
CA PHE A 112 24.38 35.15 -12.76
C PHE A 112 25.76 34.97 -12.13
N ARG A 113 26.08 35.79 -11.12
CA ARG A 113 27.35 35.71 -10.39
C ARG A 113 27.08 35.41 -8.93
N THR A 114 27.45 34.22 -8.49
CA THR A 114 27.35 33.79 -7.10
C THR A 114 28.53 34.36 -6.29
N ARG A 115 28.20 35.14 -5.25
CA ARG A 115 29.10 35.85 -4.33
C ARG A 115 29.05 35.27 -2.93
N SER A 116 27.87 34.87 -2.45
CA SER A 116 27.69 34.20 -1.16
C SER A 116 26.59 33.13 -1.27
N MET A 117 26.69 32.07 -0.47
CA MET A 117 25.72 30.97 -0.47
C MET A 117 25.42 30.47 0.94
N LEU A 118 24.15 30.20 1.20
CA LEU A 118 23.68 29.49 2.37
C LEU A 118 22.84 28.29 1.94
N VAL A 119 23.29 27.09 2.29
CA VAL A 119 22.73 25.84 1.77
C VAL A 119 22.40 24.94 2.95
N THR A 120 21.15 24.49 3.06
CA THR A 120 20.68 23.65 4.18
C THR A 120 19.93 22.41 3.66
N PRO A 121 20.06 21.25 4.31
CA PRO A 121 19.30 20.07 3.93
C PRO A 121 17.81 20.26 4.23
N ILE A 122 16.97 19.61 3.43
CA ILE A 122 15.55 19.41 3.72
C ILE A 122 15.36 17.94 4.09
N ASP A 123 15.07 17.70 5.36
CA ASP A 123 14.89 16.36 5.92
C ASP A 123 13.43 16.12 6.30
N ALA A 124 12.99 14.88 6.13
CA ALA A 124 11.73 14.37 6.65
C ALA A 124 11.78 14.21 8.18
N ARG A 125 10.63 13.93 8.79
CA ARG A 125 10.54 13.68 10.25
C ARG A 125 11.40 12.50 10.70
N ASP A 126 11.57 11.50 9.85
CA ASP A 126 12.40 10.30 10.08
C ASP A 126 13.90 10.52 9.80
N ARG A 127 14.34 11.77 9.57
CA ARG A 127 15.70 12.18 9.16
C ARG A 127 16.14 11.69 7.77
N ARG A 128 15.22 11.18 6.95
CA ARG A 128 15.51 10.90 5.55
C ARG A 128 15.65 12.20 4.77
N ARG A 129 16.71 12.33 3.98
CA ARG A 129 16.90 13.51 3.15
C ARG A 129 15.98 13.51 1.95
N LEU A 130 15.18 14.57 1.84
CA LEU A 130 14.22 14.80 0.77
C LEU A 130 14.73 15.79 -0.28
N GLY A 131 15.55 16.75 0.15
CA GLY A 131 15.96 17.86 -0.71
C GLY A 131 17.01 18.77 -0.10
N VAL A 132 17.18 19.93 -0.72
CA VAL A 132 18.09 20.99 -0.29
C VAL A 132 17.43 22.34 -0.54
N LEU A 133 17.49 23.23 0.44
CA LEU A 133 17.11 24.64 0.30
C LEU A 133 18.39 25.48 0.23
N GLN A 134 18.46 26.35 -0.76
CA GLN A 134 19.62 27.17 -1.04
C GLN A 134 19.20 28.64 -1.16
N ALA A 135 19.91 29.53 -0.48
CA ALA A 135 19.87 30.97 -0.66
C ALA A 135 21.20 31.45 -1.25
N VAL A 136 21.15 32.42 -2.16
CA VAL A 136 22.31 32.91 -2.91
C VAL A 136 22.32 34.42 -2.93
N ASN A 137 23.50 34.98 -2.69
CA ASN A 137 23.81 36.40 -2.65
C ASN A 137 22.94 37.16 -1.63
N ASP A 138 23.38 37.17 -0.38
CA ASP A 138 22.90 38.14 0.59
C ASP A 138 23.14 39.59 0.08
N HIS A 139 22.16 40.47 0.24
CA HIS A 139 22.27 41.88 -0.17
C HIS A 139 23.11 42.71 0.80
N GLU A 140 23.24 42.31 2.06
CA GLU A 140 24.08 43.01 3.05
C GLU A 140 25.55 42.53 3.03
N GLY A 141 25.84 41.45 2.30
CA GLY A 141 27.17 40.94 2.00
C GLY A 141 27.25 39.41 2.12
N THR A 142 27.43 38.95 3.36
CA THR A 142 27.57 37.52 3.70
C THR A 142 26.51 37.14 4.73
N PHE A 143 25.93 35.96 4.57
CA PHE A 143 25.00 35.39 5.54
C PHE A 143 25.61 35.31 6.94
N GLN A 144 24.77 35.43 7.97
CA GLN A 144 25.13 35.41 9.39
C GLN A 144 24.55 34.18 10.10
N GLU A 145 24.88 33.98 11.38
CA GLU A 145 24.33 32.84 12.15
C GLU A 145 22.80 32.89 12.32
N ASP A 146 22.21 34.08 12.36
CA ASP A 146 20.75 34.24 12.41
C ASP A 146 20.08 33.73 11.12
N ASP A 147 20.72 33.94 9.97
CA ASP A 147 20.27 33.42 8.68
C ASP A 147 20.29 31.89 8.65
N GLU A 148 21.29 31.27 9.28
CA GLU A 148 21.36 29.81 9.42
C GLU A 148 20.14 29.26 10.18
N ARG A 149 19.73 29.94 11.27
CA ARG A 149 18.54 29.56 12.04
C ARG A 149 17.26 29.70 11.22
N LEU A 150 17.12 30.80 10.48
CA LEU A 150 15.94 31.09 9.66
C LEU A 150 15.79 30.10 8.51
N ILE A 151 16.86 29.85 7.75
CA ILE A 151 16.81 28.93 6.61
C ILE A 151 16.52 27.49 7.07
N GLN A 152 17.03 27.07 8.25
CA GLN A 152 16.73 25.76 8.83
C GLN A 152 15.25 25.61 9.19
N ALA A 153 14.62 26.65 9.76
CA ALA A 153 13.19 26.63 10.07
C ALA A 153 12.31 26.53 8.81
N LEU A 154 12.70 27.25 7.75
CA LEU A 154 12.03 27.19 6.44
C LEU A 154 12.25 25.83 5.76
N ALA A 155 13.45 25.27 5.85
CA ALA A 155 13.75 23.93 5.36
C ALA A 155 12.94 22.84 6.08
N GLY A 156 12.72 22.98 7.39
CA GLY A 156 11.82 22.10 8.14
C GLY A 156 10.38 22.16 7.63
N SER A 157 9.89 23.36 7.29
CA SER A 157 8.56 23.53 6.68
C SER A 157 8.48 22.89 5.28
N ALA A 158 9.52 23.05 4.47
CA ALA A 158 9.64 22.38 3.17
C ALA A 158 9.67 20.85 3.31
N GLY A 159 10.33 20.33 4.37
CA GLY A 159 10.40 18.91 4.65
C GLY A 159 9.03 18.29 4.88
N VAL A 160 8.20 18.92 5.71
CA VAL A 160 6.82 18.48 5.94
C VAL A 160 6.01 18.47 4.64
N ALA A 161 6.17 19.51 3.83
CA ALA A 161 5.45 19.64 2.57
C ALA A 161 5.86 18.55 1.56
N LEU A 162 7.16 18.32 1.37
CA LEU A 162 7.68 17.28 0.48
C LEU A 162 7.32 15.87 0.96
N GLU A 163 7.32 15.62 2.27
CA GLU A 163 6.91 14.35 2.87
C GLU A 163 5.42 14.07 2.61
N TYR A 164 4.56 15.09 2.71
CA TYR A 164 3.14 14.98 2.39
C TYR A 164 2.91 14.57 0.92
N VAL A 165 3.68 15.10 -0.03
CA VAL A 165 3.58 14.69 -1.45
C VAL A 165 3.90 13.22 -1.62
N GLN A 166 5.03 12.77 -1.08
CA GLN A 166 5.45 11.38 -1.23
C GLN A 166 4.40 10.42 -0.66
N LEU A 167 3.89 10.72 0.54
CA LEU A 167 2.85 9.91 1.18
C LEU A 167 1.54 9.91 0.39
N SER A 168 1.16 11.06 -0.17
CA SER A 168 -0.05 11.19 -1.00
C SER A 168 0.06 10.40 -2.31
N GLU A 169 1.21 10.46 -2.99
CA GLU A 169 1.50 9.69 -4.20
C GLU A 169 1.51 8.18 -3.93
N GLU A 170 2.16 7.74 -2.83
CA GLU A 170 2.15 6.34 -2.38
C GLU A 170 0.72 5.86 -2.11
N LEU A 171 -0.08 6.66 -1.41
CA LEU A 171 -1.49 6.33 -1.13
C LEU A 171 -2.32 6.25 -2.42
N ALA A 172 -2.10 7.17 -3.38
CA ALA A 172 -2.80 7.15 -4.66
C ALA A 172 -2.43 5.91 -5.49
N ALA A 173 -1.15 5.55 -5.53
CA ALA A 173 -0.67 4.35 -6.20
C ALA A 173 -1.28 3.07 -5.58
N GLU A 174 -1.33 3.00 -4.25
CA GLU A 174 -1.93 1.85 -3.56
C GLU A 174 -3.44 1.75 -3.80
N ARG A 175 -4.16 2.88 -3.78
CA ARG A 175 -5.60 2.91 -4.15
C ARG A 175 -5.83 2.40 -5.57
N LEU A 176 -5.01 2.83 -6.53
CA LEU A 176 -5.13 2.36 -7.91
C LEU A 176 -4.85 0.86 -8.03
N ARG A 177 -3.88 0.35 -7.27
CA ARG A 177 -3.56 -1.08 -7.23
C ARG A 177 -4.74 -1.91 -6.71
N VAL A 178 -5.38 -1.47 -5.62
CA VAL A 178 -6.57 -2.13 -5.06
C VAL A 178 -7.71 -2.16 -6.08
N VAL A 179 -8.00 -1.03 -6.73
CA VAL A 179 -9.05 -0.95 -7.78
C VAL A 179 -8.75 -1.90 -8.93
N LYS A 180 -7.49 -1.97 -9.38
CA LYS A 180 -7.09 -2.85 -10.48
C LYS A 180 -7.27 -4.32 -10.12
N VAL A 181 -6.86 -4.72 -8.91
CA VAL A 181 -7.06 -6.10 -8.42
C VAL A 181 -8.55 -6.44 -8.34
N ALA A 182 -9.38 -5.51 -7.86
CA ALA A 182 -10.82 -5.70 -7.79
C ALA A 182 -11.46 -5.86 -9.19
N GLU A 183 -11.06 -5.04 -10.17
CA GLU A 183 -11.56 -5.15 -11.54
C GLU A 183 -11.09 -6.43 -12.25
N GLU A 184 -9.85 -6.86 -12.05
CA GLU A 184 -9.34 -8.13 -12.59
C GLU A 184 -10.15 -9.31 -12.05
N GLU A 185 -10.49 -9.28 -10.75
CA GLU A 185 -11.33 -10.29 -10.13
C GLU A 185 -12.76 -10.24 -10.70
N ARG A 186 -13.36 -9.05 -10.83
CA ARG A 186 -14.67 -8.88 -11.46
C ARG A 186 -14.72 -9.44 -12.89
N HIS A 187 -13.67 -9.22 -13.68
CA HIS A 187 -13.56 -9.76 -15.04
C HIS A 187 -13.32 -11.28 -15.08
N ARG A 188 -12.61 -11.83 -14.08
CA ARG A 188 -12.48 -13.29 -13.93
C ARG A 188 -13.84 -13.92 -13.63
N LEU A 189 -14.57 -13.35 -12.68
CA LEU A 189 -15.91 -13.81 -12.29
C LEU A 189 -16.92 -13.74 -13.43
N ALA A 190 -16.92 -12.64 -14.18
CA ALA A 190 -17.80 -12.51 -15.34
C ALA A 190 -17.55 -13.62 -16.36
N ARG A 191 -16.29 -14.01 -16.58
CA ARG A 191 -15.93 -15.14 -17.45
C ARG A 191 -16.35 -16.49 -16.86
N ASP A 192 -16.03 -16.76 -15.60
CA ASP A 192 -16.39 -18.04 -14.96
C ASP A 192 -17.92 -18.25 -14.92
N LEU A 193 -18.69 -17.18 -14.70
CA LEU A 193 -20.15 -17.21 -14.76
C LEU A 193 -20.66 -17.44 -16.19
N HIS A 194 -20.06 -16.79 -17.18
CA HIS A 194 -20.46 -16.92 -18.58
C HIS A 194 -20.15 -18.33 -19.12
N ASP A 195 -18.92 -18.81 -18.94
CA ASP A 195 -18.45 -20.08 -19.46
C ASP A 195 -19.09 -21.28 -18.72
N GLY A 196 -19.35 -21.14 -17.41
CA GLY A 196 -19.98 -22.19 -16.62
C GLY A 196 -21.51 -22.18 -16.71
N VAL A 197 -22.14 -21.13 -16.17
CA VAL A 197 -23.58 -21.14 -15.89
C VAL A 197 -24.40 -20.78 -17.11
N ALA A 198 -24.03 -19.73 -17.85
CA ALA A 198 -24.80 -19.30 -19.01
C ALA A 198 -24.78 -20.38 -20.11
N GLN A 199 -23.63 -21.02 -20.33
CA GLN A 199 -23.50 -22.11 -21.31
C GLN A 199 -24.27 -23.38 -20.90
N THR A 200 -24.25 -23.74 -19.60
CA THR A 200 -25.06 -24.87 -19.09
C THR A 200 -26.55 -24.59 -19.26
N MET A 201 -27.01 -23.36 -18.97
CA MET A 201 -28.41 -22.97 -19.13
C MET A 201 -28.86 -23.00 -20.60
N ALA A 202 -28.04 -22.51 -21.53
CA ALA A 202 -28.34 -22.57 -22.96
C ALA A 202 -28.46 -24.04 -23.45
N ASN A 203 -27.53 -24.90 -23.05
CA ASN A 203 -27.55 -26.32 -23.39
C ASN A 203 -28.76 -27.06 -22.78
N ALA A 204 -29.16 -26.67 -21.57
CA ALA A 204 -30.33 -27.24 -20.92
C ALA A 204 -31.63 -26.90 -21.66
N ALA A 205 -31.79 -25.66 -22.12
CA ALA A 205 -32.95 -25.25 -22.92
C ALA A 205 -33.10 -26.10 -24.19
N ILE A 206 -32.01 -26.29 -24.94
CA ILE A 206 -31.99 -27.12 -26.15
C ILE A 206 -32.29 -28.59 -25.82
N SER A 207 -31.70 -29.11 -24.73
CA SER A 207 -31.89 -30.50 -24.30
C SER A 207 -33.35 -30.78 -23.92
N ILE A 208 -34.04 -29.82 -23.29
CA ILE A 208 -35.47 -29.96 -22.96
C ILE A 208 -36.31 -30.09 -24.23
N GLU A 209 -36.03 -29.30 -25.27
CA GLU A 209 -36.73 -29.43 -26.56
C GLU A 209 -36.49 -30.79 -27.22
N LEU A 210 -35.26 -31.30 -27.18
CA LEU A 210 -34.94 -32.63 -27.70
C LEU A 210 -35.65 -33.76 -26.94
N VAL A 211 -35.66 -33.68 -25.60
CA VAL A 211 -36.37 -34.64 -24.75
C VAL A 211 -37.87 -34.62 -25.05
N ALA A 212 -38.47 -33.43 -25.19
CA ALA A 212 -39.89 -33.30 -25.52
C ALA A 212 -40.24 -33.90 -26.89
N ARG A 213 -39.38 -33.74 -27.90
CA ARG A 213 -39.55 -34.38 -29.22
C ARG A 213 -39.41 -35.89 -29.14
N ARG A 214 -38.38 -36.39 -28.44
CA ARG A 214 -38.12 -37.83 -28.29
C ARG A 214 -39.21 -38.55 -27.51
N ALA A 215 -39.85 -37.87 -26.55
CA ALA A 215 -40.94 -38.44 -25.76
C ALA A 215 -42.18 -38.81 -26.59
N VAL A 216 -42.30 -38.31 -27.83
CA VAL A 216 -43.37 -38.70 -28.76
C VAL A 216 -43.22 -40.17 -29.20
N ASP A 217 -41.98 -40.63 -29.43
CA ASP A 217 -41.70 -41.94 -30.02
C ASP A 217 -41.01 -42.91 -29.04
N ASP A 218 -40.24 -42.42 -28.07
CA ASP A 218 -39.41 -43.19 -27.12
C ASP A 218 -39.44 -42.56 -25.72
N VAL A 219 -40.54 -42.82 -24.99
CA VAL A 219 -40.73 -42.37 -23.61
C VAL A 219 -39.62 -42.84 -22.66
N PRO A 220 -39.18 -44.11 -22.68
CA PRO A 220 -38.10 -44.58 -21.81
C PRO A 220 -36.77 -43.85 -22.05
N GLY A 221 -36.38 -43.65 -23.32
CA GLY A 221 -35.18 -42.90 -23.66
C GLY A 221 -35.25 -41.43 -23.27
N ALA A 222 -36.41 -40.79 -23.48
CA ALA A 222 -36.65 -39.40 -23.07
C ALA A 222 -36.57 -39.23 -21.54
N LEU A 223 -37.07 -40.19 -20.76
CA LEU A 223 -36.94 -40.20 -19.30
C LEU A 223 -35.48 -40.31 -18.85
N ALA A 224 -34.67 -41.16 -19.50
CA ALA A 224 -33.25 -41.28 -19.19
C ALA A 224 -32.48 -39.98 -19.48
N ASP A 225 -32.76 -39.34 -20.62
CA ASP A 225 -32.16 -38.06 -21.00
C ASP A 225 -32.55 -36.93 -20.03
N LEU A 226 -33.80 -36.93 -19.55
CA LEU A 226 -34.28 -35.98 -18.54
C LEU A 226 -33.55 -36.14 -17.19
N VAL A 227 -33.32 -37.37 -16.73
CA VAL A 227 -32.55 -37.64 -15.50
C VAL A 227 -31.10 -37.16 -15.65
N ALA A 228 -30.46 -37.44 -16.79
CA ALA A 228 -29.10 -36.99 -17.07
C ALA A 228 -29.00 -35.44 -17.17
N LEU A 229 -30.02 -34.78 -17.73
CA LEU A 229 -30.11 -33.33 -17.73
C LEU A 229 -30.24 -32.76 -16.32
N ARG A 230 -31.13 -33.34 -15.50
CA ARG A 230 -31.31 -32.94 -14.10
C ARG A 230 -30.01 -33.03 -13.30
N ALA A 231 -29.25 -34.11 -13.47
CA ALA A 231 -27.95 -34.27 -12.80
C ALA A 231 -26.97 -33.15 -13.18
N ARG A 232 -26.83 -32.86 -14.48
CA ARG A 232 -25.96 -31.77 -14.97
C ARG A 232 -26.35 -30.38 -14.47
N LEU A 233 -27.66 -30.10 -14.37
CA LEU A 233 -28.15 -28.84 -13.80
C LEU A 233 -27.85 -28.72 -12.31
N ILE A 234 -28.00 -29.81 -11.54
CA ILE A 234 -27.65 -29.83 -10.12
C ILE A 234 -26.15 -29.59 -9.92
N ASP A 235 -25.31 -30.25 -10.72
CA ASP A 235 -23.84 -30.08 -10.67
C ASP A 235 -23.43 -28.64 -11.02
N SER A 236 -24.02 -28.06 -12.06
CA SER A 236 -23.77 -26.65 -12.44
C SER A 236 -24.24 -25.67 -11.36
N GLN A 237 -25.39 -25.94 -10.73
CA GLN A 237 -25.91 -25.14 -9.62
C GLN A 237 -25.03 -25.26 -8.37
N GLN A 238 -24.37 -26.40 -8.17
CA GLN A 238 -23.36 -26.57 -7.14
C GLN A 238 -22.11 -25.75 -7.48
N GLY A 239 -21.58 -25.86 -8.71
CA GLY A 239 -20.44 -25.04 -9.16
C GLY A 239 -20.66 -23.53 -9.03
N LEU A 240 -21.87 -23.02 -9.32
CA LEU A 240 -22.21 -21.61 -9.09
C LEU A 240 -22.18 -21.24 -7.61
N ARG A 241 -22.73 -22.09 -6.73
CA ARG A 241 -22.64 -21.87 -5.28
C ARG A 241 -21.20 -21.86 -4.80
N ASP A 242 -20.34 -22.66 -5.42
CA ASP A 242 -18.92 -22.75 -5.10
C ASP A 242 -18.19 -21.43 -5.45
N ILE A 243 -18.51 -20.83 -6.60
CA ILE A 243 -17.99 -19.53 -7.04
C ILE A 243 -18.51 -18.40 -6.13
N LEU A 244 -19.82 -18.37 -5.84
CA LEU A 244 -20.42 -17.35 -4.97
C LEU A 244 -19.85 -17.41 -3.53
N PHE A 245 -19.60 -18.62 -3.01
CA PHE A 245 -18.96 -18.81 -1.72
C PHE A 245 -17.50 -18.33 -1.71
N ALA A 246 -16.79 -18.42 -2.84
CA ALA A 246 -15.45 -17.87 -2.98
C ALA A 246 -15.42 -16.33 -2.93
N LEU A 247 -16.53 -15.67 -3.26
CA LEU A 247 -16.64 -14.22 -3.27
C LEU A 247 -17.14 -13.61 -1.98
N ARG A 248 -18.21 -14.17 -1.41
CA ARG A 248 -18.74 -13.78 -0.10
C ARG A 248 -19.70 -14.88 0.37
N PRO A 249 -19.43 -15.59 1.47
CA PRO A 249 -20.37 -16.58 1.98
C PRO A 249 -21.68 -15.89 2.38
N LEU A 250 -22.83 -16.33 1.86
CA LEU A 250 -24.16 -15.91 2.33
C LEU A 250 -24.32 -16.16 3.84
N ALA A 251 -23.66 -17.19 4.37
CA ALA A 251 -23.59 -17.48 5.80
C ALA A 251 -22.93 -16.36 6.63
N LEU A 252 -22.06 -15.56 6.02
CA LEU A 252 -21.46 -14.38 6.66
C LEU A 252 -22.47 -13.24 6.79
N GLU A 253 -23.38 -13.08 5.83
CA GLU A 253 -24.39 -12.01 5.83
C GLU A 253 -25.48 -12.23 6.89
N ASP A 254 -26.02 -13.45 6.99
CA ASP A 254 -27.08 -13.75 7.95
C ASP A 254 -26.52 -14.19 9.32
N GLY A 255 -25.50 -15.04 9.32
CA GLY A 255 -24.99 -15.76 10.49
C GLY A 255 -23.66 -15.26 11.05
N GLY A 256 -22.99 -14.31 10.39
CA GLY A 256 -21.69 -13.76 10.80
C GLY A 256 -20.54 -14.77 10.68
N LEU A 257 -19.39 -14.40 11.23
CA LEU A 257 -18.16 -15.21 11.16
C LEU A 257 -18.32 -16.66 11.67
N PRO A 258 -19.02 -16.94 12.80
CA PRO A 258 -19.18 -18.32 13.30
C PRO A 258 -19.90 -19.24 12.30
N ALA A 259 -21.00 -18.76 11.71
CA ALA A 259 -21.76 -19.52 10.73
C ALA A 259 -20.96 -19.76 9.44
N ALA A 260 -20.17 -18.76 9.00
CA ALA A 260 -19.31 -18.89 7.85
C ALA A 260 -18.17 -19.91 8.06
N VAL A 261 -17.56 -19.96 9.25
CA VAL A 261 -16.52 -20.95 9.61
C VAL A 261 -17.11 -22.36 9.65
N ALA A 262 -18.27 -22.55 10.25
CA ALA A 262 -18.95 -23.85 10.27
C ALA A 262 -19.34 -24.32 8.86
N ALA A 263 -19.83 -23.40 8.03
CA ALA A 263 -20.15 -23.68 6.62
C ALA A 263 -18.89 -24.05 5.82
N LEU A 264 -17.76 -23.36 6.06
CA LEU A 264 -16.48 -23.66 5.44
C LEU A 264 -16.02 -25.07 5.82
N ALA A 265 -15.99 -25.43 7.10
CA ALA A 265 -15.55 -26.76 7.54
C ALA A 265 -16.31 -27.88 6.83
N LYS A 266 -17.64 -27.82 6.85
CA LYS A 266 -18.51 -28.80 6.19
C LYS A 266 -18.27 -28.88 4.68
N ARG A 267 -17.87 -27.77 4.05
CA ARG A 267 -17.68 -27.64 2.61
C ARG A 267 -16.37 -28.25 2.13
N ILE A 268 -15.30 -28.10 2.91
CA ILE A 268 -13.96 -28.59 2.56
C ILE A 268 -13.65 -29.95 3.19
N ASP A 269 -14.51 -30.44 4.08
CA ASP A 269 -14.44 -31.81 4.60
C ASP A 269 -14.49 -32.86 3.48
N GLY A 270 -13.61 -33.85 3.55
CA GLY A 270 -13.44 -34.90 2.56
C GLY A 270 -12.62 -34.49 1.32
N GLN A 271 -12.29 -33.20 1.13
CA GLN A 271 -11.45 -32.78 0.02
C GLN A 271 -10.04 -33.36 0.14
N ASN A 272 -9.54 -33.95 -0.95
CA ASN A 272 -8.25 -34.64 -1.00
C ASN A 272 -8.06 -35.70 0.12
N GLY A 273 -9.15 -36.24 0.67
CA GLY A 273 -9.12 -37.20 1.77
C GLY A 273 -8.85 -36.60 3.15
N SER A 274 -8.88 -35.27 3.29
CA SER A 274 -8.73 -34.57 4.58
C SER A 274 -10.04 -34.54 5.35
N HIS A 275 -9.99 -34.72 6.67
CA HIS A 275 -11.13 -34.49 7.55
C HIS A 275 -11.06 -33.09 8.16
N VAL A 276 -12.09 -32.27 7.93
CA VAL A 276 -12.13 -30.88 8.41
C VAL A 276 -13.31 -30.67 9.34
N GLY A 277 -13.00 -30.27 10.58
CA GLY A 277 -13.99 -30.10 11.64
C GLY A 277 -13.88 -28.76 12.35
N THR A 278 -14.99 -28.33 12.96
CA THR A 278 -14.99 -27.25 13.95
C THR A 278 -14.86 -27.85 15.34
N ARG A 279 -13.81 -27.52 16.06
CA ARG A 279 -13.59 -28.02 17.43
C ARG A 279 -14.26 -27.09 18.45
N ARG A 280 -14.10 -25.78 18.31
CA ARG A 280 -14.72 -24.77 19.19
C ARG A 280 -15.16 -23.54 18.42
N VAL A 281 -16.45 -23.40 18.10
CA VAL A 281 -17.01 -22.20 17.44
C VAL A 281 -18.10 -21.60 18.33
N GLU A 282 -17.67 -20.82 19.31
CA GLU A 282 -18.51 -20.34 20.43
C GLU A 282 -18.71 -18.82 20.43
N SER A 283 -17.88 -18.06 19.70
CA SER A 283 -18.01 -16.61 19.65
C SER A 283 -19.38 -16.19 19.11
N GLN A 284 -20.05 -15.29 19.82
CA GLN A 284 -21.32 -14.68 19.37
C GLN A 284 -21.18 -13.19 19.06
N ARG A 285 -19.96 -12.64 19.16
CA ARG A 285 -19.72 -11.22 18.85
C ARG A 285 -19.90 -10.96 17.37
N ARG A 286 -20.69 -9.95 17.03
CA ARG A 286 -20.78 -9.43 15.67
C ARG A 286 -19.64 -8.45 15.44
N LEU A 287 -18.87 -8.66 14.39
CA LEU A 287 -17.82 -7.76 13.97
C LEU A 287 -18.34 -6.89 12.82
N GLY A 288 -17.61 -5.82 12.48
CA GLY A 288 -17.95 -5.03 11.29
C GLY A 288 -17.89 -5.92 10.02
N PRO A 289 -18.76 -5.69 9.01
CA PRO A 289 -18.83 -6.55 7.82
C PRO A 289 -17.47 -6.73 7.09
N GLU A 290 -16.64 -5.69 7.07
CA GLU A 290 -15.29 -5.73 6.49
C GLU A 290 -14.32 -6.57 7.34
N VAL A 291 -14.45 -6.51 8.67
CA VAL A 291 -13.65 -7.29 9.62
C VAL A 291 -14.01 -8.78 9.51
N GLU A 292 -15.30 -9.11 9.44
CA GLU A 292 -15.77 -10.49 9.23
C GLU A 292 -15.27 -11.05 7.90
N ALA A 293 -15.34 -10.25 6.83
CA ALA A 293 -14.87 -10.66 5.50
C ALA A 293 -13.37 -10.94 5.50
N GLY A 294 -12.55 -10.03 6.04
CA GLY A 294 -11.10 -10.22 6.12
C GLY A 294 -10.72 -11.41 7.00
N ALA A 295 -11.36 -11.56 8.17
CA ALA A 295 -11.13 -12.70 9.05
C ALA A 295 -11.46 -14.03 8.35
N PHE A 296 -12.57 -14.08 7.63
CA PHE A 296 -12.96 -15.25 6.86
C PHE A 296 -11.96 -15.57 5.73
N THR A 297 -11.45 -14.56 5.02
CA THR A 297 -10.41 -14.75 4.01
C THR A 297 -9.18 -15.43 4.59
N VAL A 298 -8.71 -14.99 5.75
CA VAL A 298 -7.56 -15.60 6.43
C VAL A 298 -7.84 -17.04 6.82
N ILE A 299 -8.98 -17.33 7.48
CA ILE A 299 -9.34 -18.68 7.92
C ILE A 299 -9.46 -19.63 6.72
N ARG A 300 -10.12 -19.18 5.65
CA ARG A 300 -10.29 -19.95 4.42
C ARG A 300 -8.96 -20.27 3.75
N GLU A 301 -8.08 -19.28 3.62
CA GLU A 301 -6.78 -19.46 2.99
C GLU A 301 -5.89 -20.40 3.81
N ALA A 302 -5.91 -20.27 5.15
CA ALA A 302 -5.20 -21.19 6.04
C ALA A 302 -5.69 -22.64 5.89
N ALA A 303 -7.02 -22.86 5.92
CA ALA A 303 -7.60 -24.19 5.78
C ALA A 303 -7.32 -24.81 4.40
N ASN A 304 -7.38 -24.01 3.33
CA ASN A 304 -7.03 -24.47 1.98
C ASN A 304 -5.54 -24.82 1.87
N ASN A 305 -4.66 -24.05 2.50
CA ASN A 305 -3.23 -24.33 2.51
C ASN A 305 -2.92 -25.64 3.26
N ALA A 306 -3.60 -25.92 4.36
CA ALA A 306 -3.50 -27.20 5.07
C ALA A 306 -3.85 -28.40 4.17
N ILE A 307 -4.96 -28.31 3.42
CA ILE A 307 -5.41 -29.39 2.53
C ILE A 307 -4.51 -29.55 1.30
N LYS A 308 -4.21 -28.44 0.60
CA LYS A 308 -3.53 -28.48 -0.71
C LYS A 308 -2.02 -28.61 -0.57
N THR A 309 -1.42 -27.77 0.25
CA THR A 309 0.03 -27.65 0.39
C THR A 309 0.53 -28.55 1.52
N GLY A 310 -0.13 -28.48 2.68
CA GLY A 310 0.17 -29.30 3.86
C GLY A 310 -0.15 -30.77 3.66
N ARG A 311 -1.10 -31.11 2.79
CA ARG A 311 -1.66 -32.46 2.63
C ARG A 311 -2.08 -33.07 3.98
N ALA A 312 -2.67 -32.24 4.83
CA ALA A 312 -3.13 -32.63 6.15
C ALA A 312 -4.25 -33.68 6.06
N THR A 313 -4.20 -34.67 6.95
CA THR A 313 -5.28 -35.65 7.12
C THR A 313 -6.39 -35.11 8.03
N ARG A 314 -6.06 -34.13 8.88
CA ARG A 314 -7.00 -33.49 9.79
C ARG A 314 -6.73 -31.98 9.86
N VAL A 315 -7.82 -31.21 9.79
CA VAL A 315 -7.80 -29.76 10.00
C VAL A 315 -8.90 -29.38 11.01
N ASP A 316 -8.52 -28.76 12.12
CA ASP A 316 -9.43 -28.28 13.16
C ASP A 316 -9.55 -26.74 13.09
N LEU A 317 -10.79 -26.24 13.07
CA LEU A 317 -11.13 -24.82 13.10
C LEU A 317 -11.71 -24.42 14.47
N ASP A 318 -11.14 -23.38 15.07
CA ASP A 318 -11.66 -22.76 16.30
C ASP A 318 -11.96 -21.27 16.09
N LEU A 319 -13.01 -20.80 16.76
CA LEU A 319 -13.44 -19.41 16.86
C LEU A 319 -14.05 -19.15 18.25
N TYR A 320 -13.35 -18.39 19.10
CA TYR A 320 -13.77 -18.12 20.48
C TYR A 320 -13.40 -16.71 20.94
N ASP A 321 -14.08 -16.23 21.98
CA ASP A 321 -13.79 -14.93 22.59
C ASP A 321 -12.64 -15.06 23.60
N GLU A 322 -11.71 -14.10 23.58
CA GLU A 322 -10.61 -13.98 24.55
C GLU A 322 -10.46 -12.51 24.98
N GLY A 323 -11.08 -12.16 26.10
CA GLY A 323 -11.07 -10.79 26.64
C GLY A 323 -11.76 -9.81 25.70
N ASN A 324 -10.98 -8.92 25.06
CA ASN A 324 -11.47 -7.94 24.10
C ASN A 324 -11.03 -8.22 22.66
N ALA A 325 -10.94 -9.51 22.33
CA ALA A 325 -10.65 -9.98 20.99
C ALA A 325 -11.44 -11.25 20.68
N VAL A 326 -11.74 -11.46 19.40
CA VAL A 326 -12.16 -12.74 18.84
C VAL A 326 -10.91 -13.45 18.32
N ILE A 327 -10.74 -14.71 18.69
CA ILE A 327 -9.61 -15.54 18.27
C ILE A 327 -10.11 -16.58 17.29
N ALA A 328 -9.52 -16.61 16.10
CA ALA A 328 -9.67 -17.69 15.15
C ALA A 328 -8.38 -18.52 15.09
N VAL A 329 -8.49 -19.84 15.13
CA VAL A 329 -7.35 -20.76 15.00
C VAL A 329 -7.66 -21.81 13.92
N VAL A 330 -6.70 -22.01 13.03
CA VAL A 330 -6.69 -23.11 12.06
C VAL A 330 -5.48 -23.97 12.37
N GLU A 331 -5.71 -25.23 12.69
CA GLU A 331 -4.68 -26.17 13.07
C GLU A 331 -4.74 -27.41 12.17
N ASP A 332 -3.61 -27.82 11.62
CA ASP A 332 -3.50 -28.99 10.76
C ASP A 332 -2.36 -29.92 11.16
N ASP A 333 -2.52 -31.21 10.84
CA ASP A 333 -1.53 -32.27 11.05
C ASP A 333 -0.66 -32.55 9.81
N GLY A 334 -0.58 -31.59 8.88
CA GLY A 334 0.09 -31.74 7.61
C GLY A 334 1.61 -31.74 7.71
N LYS A 335 2.25 -31.61 6.54
CA LYS A 335 3.72 -31.65 6.41
C LYS A 335 4.44 -30.53 7.17
N GLY A 336 3.77 -29.44 7.54
CA GLY A 336 4.39 -28.24 8.07
C GLY A 336 5.49 -27.68 7.16
N PHE A 337 6.12 -26.59 7.57
CA PHE A 337 7.23 -25.97 6.86
C PHE A 337 8.08 -25.10 7.79
N ASP A 338 9.28 -24.75 7.32
CA ASP A 338 10.12 -23.77 8.00
C ASP A 338 9.61 -22.36 7.66
N VAL A 339 9.04 -21.70 8.68
CA VAL A 339 8.47 -20.35 8.54
C VAL A 339 9.54 -19.32 8.16
N ALA A 340 10.74 -19.40 8.75
CA ALA A 340 11.81 -18.43 8.49
C ALA A 340 12.35 -18.56 7.06
N ALA A 341 12.55 -19.79 6.59
CA ALA A 341 13.03 -20.04 5.22
C ALA A 341 12.02 -19.60 4.15
N VAL A 342 10.71 -19.74 4.41
CA VAL A 342 9.67 -19.23 3.51
C VAL A 342 9.63 -17.71 3.54
N LEU A 343 9.79 -17.10 4.73
CA LEU A 343 9.86 -15.64 4.91
C LEU A 343 11.07 -15.01 4.19
N GLU A 344 12.24 -15.64 4.18
CA GLU A 344 13.41 -15.13 3.46
C GLU A 344 13.27 -15.23 1.93
N ASN A 345 12.59 -16.27 1.44
CA ASN A 345 12.31 -16.44 0.02
C ASN A 345 11.18 -15.52 -0.50
N TYR A 346 10.59 -14.67 0.36
CA TYR A 346 9.53 -13.69 0.05
C TYR A 346 9.81 -12.86 -1.21
N ALA A 347 11.07 -12.46 -1.43
CA ALA A 347 11.42 -11.54 -2.51
C ALA A 347 11.54 -12.22 -3.89
N LYS A 348 11.60 -13.56 -3.96
CA LYS A 348 11.97 -14.26 -5.21
C LYS A 348 10.92 -15.24 -5.74
N ARG A 349 10.08 -15.85 -4.89
CA ARG A 349 9.14 -16.90 -5.32
C ARG A 349 7.81 -16.88 -4.55
N GLY A 350 6.94 -15.93 -4.88
CA GLY A 350 5.51 -16.18 -5.12
C GLY A 350 4.67 -16.99 -4.11
N SER A 351 4.96 -16.96 -2.80
CA SER A 351 4.05 -17.53 -1.79
C SER A 351 2.85 -16.60 -1.57
N LEU A 352 1.99 -16.50 -2.59
CA LEU A 352 0.84 -15.58 -2.65
C LEU A 352 -0.14 -15.76 -1.49
N GLY A 353 -0.35 -16.98 -0.99
CA GLY A 353 -1.30 -17.28 0.08
C GLY A 353 -0.94 -16.68 1.44
N LEU A 354 0.33 -16.81 1.88
CA LEU A 354 0.81 -16.21 3.14
C LEU A 354 0.78 -14.68 3.09
N LEU A 355 1.10 -14.10 1.93
CA LEU A 355 1.04 -12.66 1.71
C LEU A 355 -0.40 -12.14 1.77
N GLN A 356 -1.34 -12.84 1.13
CA GLN A 356 -2.77 -12.50 1.20
C GLN A 356 -3.31 -12.59 2.63
N MET A 357 -2.93 -13.62 3.40
CA MET A 357 -3.36 -13.73 4.80
C MET A 357 -2.81 -12.60 5.67
N ARG A 358 -1.52 -12.25 5.53
CA ARG A 358 -0.92 -11.14 6.29
C ARG A 358 -1.53 -9.80 5.93
N GLU A 359 -1.76 -9.56 4.64
CA GLU A 359 -2.34 -8.30 4.17
C GLU A 359 -3.79 -8.17 4.63
N SER A 360 -4.57 -9.25 4.51
CA SER A 360 -5.95 -9.28 4.99
C SER A 360 -6.04 -9.05 6.51
N ALA A 361 -5.17 -9.68 7.30
CA ALA A 361 -5.10 -9.44 8.74
C ALA A 361 -4.74 -7.99 9.09
N ARG A 362 -3.77 -7.40 8.36
CA ARG A 362 -3.36 -6.00 8.53
C ARG A 362 -4.49 -5.03 8.25
N LEU A 363 -5.25 -5.23 7.17
CA LEU A 363 -6.37 -4.37 6.76
C LEU A 363 -7.48 -4.31 7.81
N ILE A 364 -7.72 -5.41 8.52
CA ILE A 364 -8.75 -5.47 9.58
C ILE A 364 -8.20 -5.15 10.98
N GLY A 365 -6.94 -4.72 11.09
CA GLY A 365 -6.28 -4.43 12.38
C GLY A 365 -6.05 -5.67 13.26
N ALA A 366 -6.08 -6.88 12.68
CA ALA A 366 -5.88 -8.12 13.39
C ALA A 366 -4.40 -8.54 13.45
N GLN A 367 -4.05 -9.28 14.49
CA GLN A 367 -2.72 -9.85 14.65
C GLN A 367 -2.72 -11.30 14.16
N LEU A 368 -1.90 -11.59 13.15
CA LEU A 368 -1.70 -12.93 12.61
C LEU A 368 -0.41 -13.53 13.17
N SER A 369 -0.52 -14.73 13.72
CA SER A 369 0.60 -15.56 14.20
C SER A 369 0.55 -16.92 13.50
N LEU A 370 1.73 -17.42 13.14
CA LEU A 370 1.90 -18.65 12.38
C LEU A 370 3.01 -19.48 13.03
N ASP A 371 2.63 -20.66 13.50
CA ASP A 371 3.54 -21.64 14.06
C ASP A 371 3.54 -22.87 13.14
N SER A 372 4.67 -23.16 12.50
CA SER A 372 4.83 -24.35 11.64
C SER A 372 6.23 -24.91 11.81
N SER A 373 6.36 -26.23 11.69
CA SER A 373 7.66 -26.90 11.62
C SER A 373 7.55 -28.13 10.72
N PRO A 374 8.60 -28.45 9.93
CA PRO A 374 8.56 -29.62 9.06
C PRO A 374 8.21 -30.90 9.84
N GLY A 375 7.16 -31.59 9.42
CA GLY A 375 6.63 -32.82 10.00
C GLY A 375 5.69 -32.64 11.20
N GLN A 376 5.43 -31.41 11.66
CA GLN A 376 4.65 -31.11 12.87
C GLN A 376 3.29 -30.45 12.59
N GLY A 377 2.93 -30.26 11.32
CA GLY A 377 1.74 -29.51 10.93
C GLY A 377 1.91 -28.00 10.98
N THR A 378 0.78 -27.28 10.90
CA THR A 378 0.75 -25.81 10.96
C THR A 378 -0.39 -25.33 11.83
N ARG A 379 -0.12 -24.29 12.62
CA ARG A 379 -1.11 -23.57 13.40
C ARG A 379 -1.11 -22.10 12.99
N VAL A 380 -2.23 -21.64 12.46
CA VAL A 380 -2.49 -20.24 12.13
C VAL A 380 -3.44 -19.67 13.18
N ARG A 381 -3.01 -18.64 13.90
CA ARG A 381 -3.82 -17.95 14.91
C ARG A 381 -4.01 -16.49 14.52
N LEU A 382 -5.26 -16.08 14.39
CA LEU A 382 -5.68 -14.71 14.11
C LEU A 382 -6.38 -14.12 15.34
N ARG A 383 -5.86 -13.01 15.86
CA ARG A 383 -6.46 -12.25 16.98
C ARG A 383 -7.09 -10.97 16.45
N ILE A 384 -8.40 -10.89 16.51
CA ILE A 384 -9.21 -9.78 15.98
C ILE A 384 -9.66 -8.90 17.15
N PRO A 385 -9.16 -7.66 17.29
CA PRO A 385 -9.58 -6.77 18.36
C PRO A 385 -11.05 -6.36 18.18
N THR A 386 -11.79 -6.22 19.29
CA THR A 386 -13.21 -5.83 19.29
C THR A 386 -13.44 -4.42 19.85
N GLN A 387 -12.47 -3.52 19.71
CA GLN A 387 -12.59 -2.13 20.16
C GLN A 387 -13.31 -1.26 19.14
#